data_AF-A0A3A9VJV6-F1
#
_entry.id   AF-A0A3A9VJV6-F1
#
_cell.length_a   1.000
_cell.length_b   1.000
_cell.length_c   1.000
_cell.angle_alpha   90.00
_cell.angle_beta   90.00
_cell.angle_gamma   90.00
#
_symmetry.space_group_name_H-M   'P 1'
#
loop_
_entity.id
_entity.type
_entity.pdbx_description
1 polymer ?
#
loop_
_entity_poly.entity_id
_entity_poly.type
_entity_poly.pdbx_seq_one_letter_code
_entity_poly.pdbx_strand_id
1 'polypeptide(L)'
;MKLPIIYTLVSAVILLTSCNQLSKEEQEFDAIMENVIIVHDEVMPKMTELSSLIKNLDPKIDTTAVGKSHAKAQQDLKDSYDFMMEWMRDFSEKFPHTEEKLSPEKMASQMNLLKKEEIEVKQLRDQINTSIANAKSLLEK
;
A
#
# COMPACT_ATOMS: atom_id res chain seq x y z
N MET A 1 -56.26 -13.05 -45.62
CA MET A 1 -56.80 -13.06 -44.25
C MET A 1 -56.57 -14.44 -43.65
N LYS A 2 -55.83 -14.47 -42.53
CA LYS A 2 -55.58 -15.55 -41.53
C LYS A 2 -54.07 -15.64 -41.22
N LEU A 3 -53.71 -15.04 -40.08
CA LEU A 3 -52.43 -15.11 -39.37
C LEU A 3 -52.51 -16.26 -38.33
N PRO A 4 -51.48 -16.53 -37.51
CA PRO A 4 -50.37 -17.47 -37.72
C PRO A 4 -50.38 -18.62 -36.69
N ILE A 5 -49.57 -19.67 -36.90
CA ILE A 5 -49.25 -20.63 -35.83
C ILE A 5 -47.72 -20.73 -35.70
N ILE A 6 -47.30 -20.45 -34.49
CA ILE A 6 -45.98 -20.48 -33.86
C ILE A 6 -45.41 -21.90 -33.87
N TYR A 7 -44.08 -22.05 -34.02
CA TYR A 7 -43.17 -22.93 -33.23
C TYR A 7 -41.79 -22.93 -33.93
N THR A 8 -40.84 -22.11 -33.49
CA THR A 8 -39.74 -22.45 -32.56
C THR A 8 -38.57 -23.16 -33.23
N LEU A 9 -37.49 -22.40 -33.47
CA LEU A 9 -36.12 -22.93 -33.42
C LEU A 9 -35.16 -21.79 -33.05
N VAL A 10 -35.21 -21.43 -31.77
CA VAL A 10 -34.13 -20.76 -31.04
C VAL A 10 -33.16 -21.87 -30.63
N SER A 11 -31.97 -21.89 -31.24
CA SER A 11 -30.82 -22.71 -30.83
C SER A 11 -29.63 -22.25 -31.68
N ALA A 12 -28.48 -21.80 -31.19
CA ALA A 12 -27.95 -21.73 -29.84
C ALA A 12 -26.85 -20.65 -29.88
N VAL A 13 -27.11 -19.49 -29.28
CA VAL A 13 -26.02 -18.62 -28.79
C VAL A 13 -25.75 -19.11 -27.37
N ILE A 14 -25.03 -20.22 -27.23
CA ILE A 14 -24.48 -20.63 -25.94
C ILE A 14 -23.26 -19.74 -25.70
N LEU A 15 -23.55 -18.60 -25.08
CA LEU A 15 -22.77 -17.89 -24.08
C LEU A 15 -21.32 -18.36 -23.96
N LEU A 16 -20.44 -17.63 -24.66
CA LEU A 16 -19.05 -17.46 -24.27
C LEU A 16 -19.01 -16.63 -22.97
N THR A 17 -19.10 -17.28 -21.81
CA THR A 17 -18.61 -16.71 -20.54
C THR A 17 -18.09 -17.84 -19.65
N SER A 18 -16.93 -18.41 -19.98
CA SER A 18 -16.07 -18.98 -18.94
C SER A 18 -15.41 -17.81 -18.21
N CYS A 19 -16.23 -17.07 -17.44
CA CYS A 19 -15.72 -16.10 -16.50
C CYS A 19 -15.38 -16.92 -15.26
N ASN A 20 -14.09 -17.11 -15.01
CA ASN A 20 -13.59 -17.66 -13.75
C ASN A 20 -13.94 -16.63 -12.66
N GLN A 21 -15.19 -16.64 -12.17
CA GLN A 21 -15.66 -15.71 -11.16
C GLN A 21 -14.92 -16.00 -9.86
N LEU A 22 -14.03 -15.08 -9.48
CA LEU A 22 -13.39 -15.07 -8.17
C LEU A 22 -14.48 -15.11 -7.08
N SER A 23 -14.24 -15.88 -6.04
CA SER A 23 -15.04 -15.89 -4.82
C SER A 23 -15.07 -14.51 -4.18
N LYS A 24 -16.06 -14.25 -3.31
CA LYS A 24 -16.13 -12.97 -2.57
C LYS A 24 -14.88 -12.71 -1.73
N GLU A 25 -14.27 -13.77 -1.19
CA GLU A 25 -13.08 -13.68 -0.36
C GLU A 25 -11.84 -13.32 -1.20
N GLU A 26 -11.69 -13.89 -2.39
CA GLU A 26 -10.65 -13.50 -3.36
C GLU A 26 -10.79 -12.04 -3.79
N GLN A 27 -12.02 -11.58 -4.04
CA GLN A 27 -12.27 -10.18 -4.39
C GLN A 27 -11.95 -9.21 -3.24
N GLU A 28 -12.27 -9.57 -1.99
CA GLU A 28 -11.89 -8.78 -0.82
C GLU A 28 -10.36 -8.74 -0.65
N PHE A 29 -9.69 -9.87 -0.88
CA PHE A 29 -8.24 -9.96 -0.77
C PHE A 29 -7.56 -9.03 -1.78
N ASP A 30 -7.96 -9.11 -3.05
CA ASP A 30 -7.43 -8.27 -4.12
C ASP A 30 -7.66 -6.78 -3.84
N ALA A 31 -8.84 -6.41 -3.34
CA ALA A 31 -9.16 -5.02 -3.01
C ALA A 31 -8.30 -4.46 -1.87
N ILE A 32 -8.03 -5.25 -0.82
CA ILE A 32 -7.16 -4.83 0.28
C ILE A 32 -5.70 -4.76 -0.22
N MET A 33 -5.27 -5.73 -1.02
CA MET A 33 -3.93 -5.75 -1.62
C MET A 33 -3.70 -4.50 -2.47
N GLU A 34 -4.65 -4.16 -3.34
CA GLU A 34 -4.62 -2.93 -4.13
C GLU A 34 -4.52 -1.69 -3.23
N ASN A 35 -5.32 -1.62 -2.16
CA ASN A 35 -5.28 -0.49 -1.24
C ASN A 35 -3.92 -0.36 -0.52
N VAL A 36 -3.31 -1.46 -0.12
CA VAL A 36 -1.96 -1.46 0.48
C VAL A 36 -0.94 -0.86 -0.49
N ILE A 37 -0.96 -1.30 -1.75
CA ILE A 37 -0.02 -0.80 -2.77
C ILE A 37 -0.27 0.67 -3.11
N ILE A 38 -1.54 1.10 -3.17
CA ILE A 38 -1.89 2.52 -3.36
C ILE A 38 -1.27 3.39 -2.26
N VAL A 39 -1.38 2.97 -1.00
CA VAL A 39 -0.81 3.73 0.13
C VAL A 39 0.72 3.72 0.09
N HIS A 40 1.35 2.60 -0.26
CA HIS A 40 2.80 2.53 -0.49
C HIS A 40 3.24 3.52 -1.57
N ASP A 41 2.59 3.51 -2.72
CA ASP A 41 2.94 4.34 -3.87
C ASP A 41 2.70 5.84 -3.60
N GLU A 42 1.74 6.19 -2.73
CA GLU A 42 1.50 7.57 -2.28
C GLU A 42 2.76 8.19 -1.65
N VAL A 43 3.52 7.39 -0.89
CA VAL A 43 4.66 7.88 -0.11
C VAL A 43 6.01 7.50 -0.68
N MET A 44 6.09 6.57 -1.63
CA MET A 44 7.34 6.21 -2.29
C MET A 44 8.08 7.44 -2.89
N PRO A 45 7.42 8.37 -3.61
CA PRO A 45 8.09 9.56 -4.13
C PRO A 45 8.72 10.46 -3.04
N LYS A 46 8.21 10.38 -1.80
CA LYS A 46 8.67 11.19 -0.66
C LYS A 46 9.99 10.67 -0.07
N MET A 47 10.46 9.48 -0.43
CA MET A 47 11.74 8.94 0.04
C MET A 47 12.94 9.81 -0.39
N THR A 48 12.85 10.42 -1.57
CA THR A 48 13.83 11.40 -2.04
C THR A 48 13.80 12.67 -1.19
N GLU A 49 12.60 13.12 -0.82
CA GLU A 49 12.39 14.28 0.03
C GLU A 49 12.91 14.05 1.46
N LEU A 50 12.64 12.90 2.07
CA LEU A 50 13.22 12.49 3.36
C LEU A 50 14.75 12.62 3.33
N SER A 51 15.38 12.01 2.31
CA SER A 51 16.84 12.04 2.14
C SER A 51 17.39 13.46 1.99
N SER A 52 16.67 14.34 1.30
CA SER A 52 17.06 15.74 1.16
C SER A 52 16.94 16.51 2.48
N LEU A 53 15.82 16.33 3.20
CA LEU A 53 15.59 17.00 4.48
C LEU A 53 16.58 16.55 5.56
N ILE A 54 16.95 15.27 5.59
CA ILE A 54 18.00 14.74 6.47
C ILE A 54 19.32 15.51 6.25
N LYS A 55 19.75 15.66 4.99
CA LYS A 55 20.97 16.40 4.63
C LYS A 55 20.88 17.88 4.98
N ASN A 56 19.71 18.50 4.81
CA ASN A 56 19.51 19.93 5.10
C ASN A 56 19.50 20.24 6.60
N LEU A 57 19.08 19.29 7.44
CA LEU A 57 19.09 19.44 8.90
C LEU A 57 20.49 19.27 9.51
N ASP A 58 21.34 18.45 8.90
CA ASP A 58 22.68 18.13 9.40
C ASP A 58 23.54 19.35 9.80
N PRO A 59 23.71 20.39 8.94
CA PRO A 59 24.50 21.56 9.32
C PRO A 59 23.86 22.46 10.39
N LYS A 60 22.60 22.21 10.78
CA LYS A 60 21.85 22.98 11.78
C LYS A 60 21.83 22.31 13.16
N ILE A 61 22.48 21.16 13.30
CA ILE A 61 22.57 20.43 14.57
C ILE A 61 23.72 20.99 15.41
N ASP A 62 23.41 21.37 16.64
CA ASP A 62 24.37 21.81 17.65
C ASP A 62 23.86 21.50 19.08
N THR A 63 24.54 22.00 20.10
CA THR A 63 24.21 21.75 21.52
C THR A 63 23.09 22.64 22.08
N THR A 64 22.64 23.64 21.31
CA THR A 64 21.54 24.54 21.71
C THR A 64 20.20 23.80 21.73
N ALA A 65 19.18 24.41 22.33
CA ALA A 65 17.82 23.85 22.29
C ALA A 65 17.31 23.69 20.85
N VAL A 66 17.61 24.66 19.98
CA VAL A 66 17.23 24.64 18.56
C VAL A 66 17.98 23.55 17.81
N GLY A 67 19.30 23.43 18.00
CA GLY A 67 20.10 22.36 17.39
C GLY A 67 19.63 20.96 17.79
N LYS A 68 19.24 20.77 19.06
CA LYS A 68 18.62 19.51 19.52
C LYS A 68 17.28 19.22 18.85
N SER A 69 16.46 20.23 18.58
CA SER A 69 15.22 20.06 17.81
C SER A 69 15.49 19.64 16.37
N HIS A 70 16.52 20.21 15.71
CA HIS A 70 16.96 19.74 14.39
C HIS A 70 17.45 18.29 14.42
N ALA A 71 18.21 17.91 15.46
CA ALA A 71 18.68 16.53 15.62
C ALA A 71 17.53 15.53 15.76
N LYS A 72 16.51 15.87 16.56
CA LYS A 72 15.32 15.03 16.71
C LYS A 72 14.55 14.90 15.40
N ALA A 73 14.33 15.99 14.68
CA ALA A 73 13.68 15.95 13.38
C ALA A 73 14.47 15.14 12.35
N GLN A 74 15.80 15.24 12.36
CA GLN A 74 16.65 14.43 11.48
C GLN A 74 16.50 12.93 11.79
N GLN A 75 16.44 12.56 13.08
CA GLN A 75 16.22 11.17 13.48
C GLN A 75 14.84 10.67 13.05
N ASP A 76 13.78 11.48 13.22
CA ASP A 76 12.42 11.08 12.83
C ASP A 76 12.29 10.81 11.32
N LEU A 77 13.00 11.58 10.49
CA LEU A 77 13.09 11.33 9.05
C LEU A 77 13.83 10.02 8.74
N LYS A 78 14.92 9.72 9.45
CA LYS A 78 15.68 8.46 9.29
C LYS A 78 14.83 7.26 9.69
N ASP A 79 14.17 7.35 10.85
CA ASP A 79 13.29 6.29 11.33
C ASP A 79 12.13 6.04 10.34
N SER A 80 11.60 7.11 9.72
CA SER A 80 10.58 6.98 8.67
C SER A 80 11.13 6.30 7.40
N TYR A 81 12.37 6.63 7.02
CA TYR A 81 13.04 6.03 5.87
C TYR A 81 13.28 4.53 6.10
N ASP A 82 13.82 4.19 7.27
CA ASP A 82 14.12 2.80 7.63
C ASP A 82 12.85 1.97 7.76
N PHE A 83 11.79 2.52 8.36
CA PHE A 83 10.50 1.84 8.45
C PHE A 83 9.95 1.49 7.06
N MET A 84 10.03 2.38 6.06
CA MET A 84 9.61 2.04 4.69
C MET A 84 10.41 0.86 4.14
N MET A 85 11.73 0.86 4.31
CA MET A 85 12.60 -0.18 3.75
C MET A 85 12.40 -1.54 4.44
N GLU A 86 12.23 -1.53 5.76
CA GLU A 86 11.91 -2.73 6.54
C GLU A 86 10.54 -3.27 6.17
N TRP A 87 9.53 -2.40 6.13
CA TRP A 87 8.18 -2.78 5.74
C TRP A 87 8.14 -3.38 4.33
N MET A 88 8.79 -2.75 3.35
CA MET A 88 8.85 -3.26 1.97
C MET A 88 9.48 -4.67 1.89
N ARG A 89 10.60 -4.88 2.60
CA ARG A 89 11.27 -6.19 2.65
C ARG A 89 10.32 -7.22 3.24
N ASP A 90 9.81 -6.96 4.43
CA ASP A 90 8.96 -7.89 5.17
C ASP A 90 7.64 -8.18 4.42
N PHE A 91 7.06 -7.16 3.77
CA PHE A 91 5.87 -7.31 2.93
C PHE A 91 6.14 -8.23 1.73
N SER A 92 7.26 -8.03 1.03
CA SER A 92 7.62 -8.85 -0.13
C SER A 92 7.88 -10.33 0.21
N GLU A 93 8.34 -10.62 1.43
CA GLU A 93 8.51 -11.98 1.93
C GLU A 93 7.18 -12.65 2.27
N LYS A 94 6.23 -11.89 2.84
CA LYS A 94 4.89 -12.37 3.21
C LYS A 94 4.00 -12.60 1.97
N PHE A 95 4.13 -11.72 0.98
CA PHE A 95 3.32 -11.69 -0.25
C PHE A 95 4.20 -11.78 -1.51
N PRO A 96 4.86 -12.92 -1.76
CA PRO A 96 5.65 -13.10 -2.96
C PRO A 96 4.74 -13.12 -4.19
N HIS A 97 5.21 -12.54 -5.29
CA HIS A 97 4.52 -12.64 -6.58
C HIS A 97 4.57 -14.08 -7.10
N THR A 98 3.54 -14.87 -6.80
CA THR A 98 3.38 -16.23 -7.30
C THR A 98 2.08 -16.37 -8.08
N GLU A 99 2.09 -17.20 -9.13
CA GLU A 99 0.88 -17.54 -9.90
C GLU A 99 0.09 -18.71 -9.26
N GLU A 100 0.54 -19.20 -8.10
CA GLU A 100 -0.07 -20.34 -7.43
C GLU A 100 -1.35 -19.93 -6.69
N LYS A 101 -2.47 -20.58 -7.02
CA LYS A 101 -3.72 -20.39 -6.28
C LYS A 101 -3.54 -20.82 -4.83
N LEU A 102 -3.90 -19.94 -3.90
CA LEU A 102 -3.92 -20.25 -2.48
C LEU A 102 -4.99 -21.32 -2.19
N SER A 103 -4.66 -22.29 -1.33
CA SER A 103 -5.69 -23.14 -0.75
C SER A 103 -6.61 -22.31 0.16
N PRO A 104 -7.87 -22.73 0.41
CA PRO A 104 -8.78 -21.97 1.27
C PRO A 104 -8.22 -21.68 2.68
N GLU A 105 -7.51 -22.63 3.28
CA GLU A 105 -6.86 -22.44 4.59
C GLU A 105 -5.74 -21.39 4.53
N LYS A 106 -4.92 -21.42 3.47
CA LYS A 106 -3.88 -20.41 3.25
C LYS A 106 -4.49 -19.03 2.97
N MET A 107 -5.60 -18.96 2.25
CA MET A 107 -6.30 -17.72 1.93
C MET A 107 -6.78 -16.99 3.19
N ALA A 108 -7.43 -17.68 4.12
CA ALA A 108 -7.88 -17.08 5.37
C ALA A 108 -6.71 -16.56 6.24
N SER A 109 -5.59 -17.29 6.28
CA SER A 109 -4.37 -16.86 6.98
C SER A 109 -3.76 -15.61 6.33
N GLN A 110 -3.61 -15.63 5.00
CA GLN A 110 -3.08 -14.51 4.21
C GLN A 110 -3.96 -13.26 4.30
N MET A 111 -5.29 -13.42 4.32
CA MET A 111 -6.24 -12.33 4.54
C MET A 111 -5.99 -11.61 5.88
N ASN A 112 -5.76 -12.36 6.96
CA ASN A 112 -5.49 -11.79 8.27
C ASN A 112 -4.13 -11.08 8.34
N LEU A 113 -3.12 -11.60 7.63
CA LEU A 113 -1.83 -10.91 7.49
C LEU A 113 -2.00 -9.62 6.71
N LEU A 114 -2.69 -9.65 5.57
CA LEU A 114 -2.86 -8.51 4.69
C LEU A 114 -3.61 -7.35 5.37
N LYS A 115 -4.63 -7.66 6.18
CA LYS A 115 -5.32 -6.67 7.00
C LYS A 115 -4.42 -5.98 8.03
N LYS A 116 -3.38 -6.66 8.54
CA LYS A 116 -2.38 -6.05 9.43
C LYS A 116 -1.43 -5.15 8.64
N GLU A 117 -0.96 -5.60 7.48
CA GLU A 117 -0.13 -4.79 6.59
C GLU A 117 -0.86 -3.51 6.14
N GLU A 118 -2.16 -3.58 5.91
CA GLU A 118 -2.99 -2.41 5.58
C GLU A 118 -3.02 -1.36 6.69
N ILE A 119 -2.96 -1.79 7.95
CA ILE A 119 -2.87 -0.87 9.09
C ILE A 119 -1.44 -0.30 9.19
N GLU A 120 -0.44 -1.17 9.04
CA GLU A 120 0.97 -0.81 9.16
C GLU A 120 1.41 0.17 8.08
N VAL A 121 1.01 -0.03 6.82
CA VAL A 121 1.33 0.87 5.71
C VAL A 121 0.68 2.26 5.87
N LYS A 122 -0.49 2.33 6.51
CA LYS A 122 -1.13 3.61 6.85
C LYS A 122 -0.38 4.34 7.97
N GLN A 123 0.11 3.61 8.97
CA GLN A 123 0.96 4.16 10.02
C GLN A 123 2.28 4.68 9.46
N LEU A 124 2.90 3.91 8.57
CA LEU A 124 4.09 4.30 7.81
C LEU A 124 3.86 5.61 7.03
N ARG A 125 2.74 5.70 6.28
CA ARG A 125 2.36 6.91 5.56
C ARG A 125 2.25 8.12 6.50
N ASP A 126 1.55 7.97 7.61
CA ASP A 126 1.33 9.05 8.56
C ASP A 126 2.64 9.50 9.23
N GLN A 127 3.53 8.56 9.53
CA GLN A 127 4.87 8.83 10.08
C GLN A 127 5.74 9.60 9.08
N ILE A 128 5.78 9.18 7.81
CA ILE A 128 6.51 9.87 6.74
C ILE A 128 5.99 11.31 6.57
N ASN A 129 4.67 11.48 6.45
CA ASN A 129 4.09 12.81 6.25
C ASN A 129 4.33 13.73 7.45
N THR A 130 4.23 13.20 8.67
CA THR A 130 4.45 13.97 9.90
C THR A 130 5.91 14.37 10.07
N SER A 131 6.85 13.47 9.81
CA SER A 131 8.29 13.76 9.93
C SER A 131 8.74 14.81 8.91
N ILE A 132 8.25 14.71 7.67
CA ILE A 132 8.47 15.73 6.63
C ILE A 132 7.92 17.10 7.05
N ALA A 133 6.67 17.15 7.52
CA ALA A 133 6.03 18.40 7.93
C ALA A 133 6.79 19.08 9.07
N ASN A 134 7.21 18.31 10.09
CA ASN A 134 7.99 18.83 11.21
C ASN A 134 9.36 19.36 10.75
N ALA A 135 10.07 18.60 9.92
CA ALA A 135 11.38 19.01 9.41
C ALA A 135 11.31 20.31 8.61
N LYS A 136 10.32 20.45 7.72
CA LYS A 136 10.08 21.68 6.96
C LYS A 136 9.80 22.86 7.88
N SER A 137 8.91 22.67 8.86
CA SER A 137 8.57 23.72 9.84
C SER A 137 9.78 24.23 10.63
N LEU A 138 10.76 23.37 10.90
CA LEU A 138 12.01 23.77 11.56
C LEU A 138 13.00 24.47 10.61
N LEU A 139 13.03 24.09 9.35
CA LEU A 139 13.93 24.68 8.34
C LEU A 139 13.48 26.06 7.85
N GLU A 140 12.19 26.37 7.96
CA GLU A 140 11.60 27.68 7.62
C GLU A 140 11.76 28.74 8.73
N LYS A 141 12.23 28.33 9.93
CA LYS A 141 12.53 29.23 11.05
C LYS A 141 13.96 29.77 10.98
#